data_AF-A0A093P950-F1
#
_entry.id   AF-A0A093P950-F1
#
_cell.length_a   1.000
_cell.length_b   1.000
_cell.length_c   1.000
_cell.angle_alpha   90.00
_cell.angle_beta   90.00
_cell.angle_gamma   90.00
#
_symmetry.space_group_name_H-M   'P 1'
#
loop_
_entity.id
_entity.type
_entity.pdbx_description
1 polymer ?
#
loop_
_entity_poly.entity_id
_entity_poly.type
_entity_poly.pdbx_seq_one_letter_code
_entity_poly.pdbx_strand_id
1 'polypeptide(L)'
;GRKVLIVYAHQEPKSLNGSLKRVAVEELSKQGCSVTVSDLYAMQFEPRATRNDIVGCLHNSEEFNYGVETWKAYKRGGLSSDLIEEQKKVQEADLLIFQFPLYWFSMPAIMKGWMDRVLVQGFAHEFPNCYDSGLLKNKLALFSFTTGGSREMYAKGGISGDIRYLLWPMQHGIMHFCGVKVLAPHICFAPEYVSEEKRKEMLTAWAQRLKTLWKEEPINCSPEWYFK
;
A
#
# COMPACT_ATOMS: atom_id res chain seq x y z
N GLY A 1 20.00 5.30 8.11
CA GLY A 1 19.09 6.08 7.25
C GLY A 1 17.66 5.62 7.47
N ARG A 2 16.67 6.39 7.01
CA ARG A 2 15.26 5.96 7.03
C ARG A 2 15.07 4.71 6.17
N LYS A 3 14.14 3.84 6.54
CA LYS A 3 13.83 2.60 5.83
C LYS A 3 12.52 2.76 5.06
N VAL A 4 12.52 2.37 3.79
CA VAL A 4 11.34 2.45 2.92
C VAL A 4 11.03 1.07 2.38
N LEU A 5 9.78 0.65 2.49
CA LEU A 5 9.26 -0.51 1.78
C LEU A 5 8.35 -0.02 0.64
N ILE A 6 8.67 -0.42 -0.58
CA ILE A 6 7.82 -0.22 -1.75
C ILE A 6 7.11 -1.53 -2.06
N VAL A 7 5.79 -1.56 -1.89
CA VAL A 7 4.93 -2.66 -2.32
C VAL A 7 4.44 -2.34 -3.74
N TYR A 8 4.92 -3.10 -4.72
CA TYR A 8 4.73 -2.83 -6.14
C TYR A 8 3.86 -3.91 -6.79
N ALA A 9 2.80 -3.50 -7.47
CA ALA A 9 1.90 -4.40 -8.19
C ALA A 9 1.72 -3.97 -9.65
N HIS A 10 2.64 -4.40 -10.52
CA HIS A 10 2.43 -4.38 -11.96
C HIS A 10 3.24 -5.50 -12.64
N GLN A 11 2.70 -6.04 -13.72
CA GLN A 11 3.22 -7.21 -14.44
C GLN A 11 4.41 -6.91 -15.37
N GLU A 12 4.66 -5.63 -15.67
CA GLU A 12 5.51 -5.20 -16.77
C GLU A 12 6.53 -4.18 -16.25
N PRO A 13 7.81 -4.56 -16.11
CA PRO A 13 8.86 -3.66 -15.61
C PRO A 13 9.04 -2.37 -16.41
N LYS A 14 8.74 -2.37 -17.71
CA LYS A 14 8.83 -1.19 -18.59
C LYS A 14 7.59 -0.29 -18.56
N SER A 15 6.55 -0.66 -17.81
CA SER A 15 5.36 0.17 -17.61
C SER A 15 5.71 1.52 -16.95
N LEU A 16 4.78 2.47 -17.01
CA LEU A 16 4.91 3.70 -16.23
C LEU A 16 4.99 3.41 -14.73
N ASN A 17 4.21 2.44 -14.22
CA ASN A 17 4.30 1.98 -12.83
C ASN A 17 5.70 1.46 -12.48
N GLY A 18 6.31 0.66 -13.37
CA GLY A 18 7.68 0.19 -13.22
C GLY A 18 8.69 1.35 -13.18
N SER A 19 8.47 2.37 -14.01
CA SER A 19 9.28 3.59 -14.02
C SER A 19 9.10 4.43 -12.75
N LEU A 20 7.89 4.60 -12.24
CA LEU A 20 7.60 5.28 -10.97
C LEU A 20 8.27 4.58 -9.77
N LYS A 21 8.19 3.24 -9.73
CA LYS A 21 8.89 2.39 -8.75
C LYS A 21 10.41 2.61 -8.83
N ARG A 22 10.98 2.57 -10.03
CA ARG A 22 12.42 2.76 -10.24
C ARG A 22 12.89 4.15 -9.81
N VAL A 23 12.15 5.20 -10.20
CA VAL A 23 12.42 6.58 -9.75
C VAL A 23 12.38 6.67 -8.23
N ALA A 24 11.41 6.02 -7.58
CA ALA A 24 11.33 5.99 -6.12
C ALA A 24 12.56 5.32 -5.48
N VAL A 25 12.97 4.16 -5.98
CA VAL A 25 14.19 3.47 -5.52
C VAL A 25 15.41 4.36 -5.69
N GLU A 26 15.63 4.92 -6.89
CA GLU A 26 16.80 5.74 -7.20
C GLU A 26 16.88 6.99 -6.32
N GLU A 27 15.78 7.74 -6.21
CA GLU A 27 15.75 9.02 -5.50
C GLU A 27 15.88 8.83 -3.98
N LEU A 28 15.17 7.87 -3.40
CA LEU A 28 15.27 7.60 -1.96
C LEU A 28 16.62 7.00 -1.58
N SER A 29 17.22 6.16 -2.43
CA SER A 29 18.57 5.62 -2.21
C SER A 29 19.63 6.73 -2.25
N LYS A 30 19.52 7.69 -3.19
CA LYS A 30 20.41 8.87 -3.25
C LYS A 30 20.37 9.70 -1.97
N GLN A 31 19.23 9.71 -1.28
CA GLN A 31 19.07 10.39 0.02
C GLN A 31 19.59 9.57 1.21
N GLY A 32 20.19 8.39 0.99
CA GLY A 32 20.71 7.52 2.04
C GLY A 32 19.63 6.70 2.77
N CYS A 33 18.45 6.53 2.16
CA CYS A 33 17.43 5.62 2.67
C CYS A 33 17.79 4.17 2.31
N SER A 34 17.43 3.23 3.18
CA SER A 34 17.44 1.80 2.84
C SER A 34 16.11 1.47 2.17
N VAL A 35 16.12 1.12 0.89
CA VAL A 35 14.91 0.84 0.12
C VAL A 35 14.78 -0.66 -0.15
N THR A 36 13.66 -1.23 0.29
CA THR A 36 13.27 -2.62 0.02
C THR A 36 12.05 -2.62 -0.90
N VAL A 37 11.99 -3.54 -1.86
CA VAL A 37 10.86 -3.67 -2.78
C VAL A 37 10.25 -5.06 -2.64
N SER A 38 8.93 -5.10 -2.44
CA SER A 38 8.11 -6.30 -2.63
C SER A 38 7.42 -6.19 -3.98
N ASP A 39 8.03 -6.78 -5.00
CA ASP A 39 7.50 -6.85 -6.36
C ASP A 39 6.54 -8.04 -6.46
N LEU A 40 5.26 -7.78 -6.20
CA LEU A 40 4.29 -8.84 -5.92
C LEU A 40 4.11 -9.82 -7.08
N TYR A 41 4.19 -9.33 -8.32
CA TYR A 41 4.10 -10.19 -9.50
C TYR A 41 5.38 -11.01 -9.71
N ALA A 42 6.56 -10.40 -9.53
CA ALA A 42 7.82 -11.13 -9.63
C ALA A 42 7.96 -12.19 -8.52
N MET A 43 7.41 -11.91 -7.34
CA MET A 43 7.35 -12.85 -6.21
C MET A 43 6.31 -13.96 -6.38
N GLN A 44 5.41 -13.86 -7.39
CA GLN A 44 4.23 -14.71 -7.50
C GLN A 44 3.43 -14.76 -6.19
N PHE A 45 3.26 -13.60 -5.56
CA PHE A 45 2.66 -13.50 -4.24
C PHE A 45 1.24 -14.10 -4.23
N GLU A 46 0.97 -15.05 -3.33
CA GLU A 46 -0.35 -15.69 -3.19
C GLU A 46 -1.35 -14.67 -2.60
N PRO A 47 -2.41 -14.29 -3.32
CA PRO A 47 -3.33 -13.27 -2.81
C PRO A 47 -4.48 -13.83 -1.96
N ARG A 48 -4.70 -15.15 -1.95
CA ARG A 48 -5.86 -15.75 -1.29
C ARG A 48 -5.54 -16.00 0.19
N ALA A 49 -6.38 -15.48 1.07
CA ALA A 49 -6.38 -15.80 2.49
C ALA A 49 -6.90 -17.24 2.69
N THR A 50 -6.02 -18.19 3.07
CA THR A 50 -6.37 -19.62 3.16
C THR A 50 -5.76 -20.29 4.39
N ARG A 51 -6.15 -21.55 4.63
CA ARG A 51 -5.54 -22.39 5.69
C ARG A 51 -4.02 -22.55 5.54
N ASN A 52 -3.48 -22.38 4.32
CA ASN A 52 -2.06 -22.51 4.04
C ASN A 52 -1.21 -21.37 4.65
N ASP A 53 -1.85 -20.30 5.11
CA ASP A 53 -1.19 -19.18 5.80
C ASP A 53 -0.79 -19.55 7.24
N ILE A 54 -1.25 -20.71 7.74
CA ILE A 54 -0.95 -21.21 9.08
C ILE A 54 -0.09 -22.47 8.98
N VAL A 55 1.07 -22.43 9.64
CA VAL A 55 1.97 -23.57 9.81
C VAL A 55 1.64 -24.29 11.13
N GLY A 56 1.52 -25.62 11.06
CA GLY A 56 1.16 -26.47 12.19
C GLY A 56 -0.36 -26.62 12.38
N CYS A 57 -0.78 -26.94 13.61
CA CYS A 57 -2.18 -27.27 13.88
C CYS A 57 -3.07 -26.02 13.93
N LEU A 58 -4.21 -26.04 13.24
CA LEU A 58 -5.27 -25.04 13.42
C LEU A 58 -5.80 -25.09 14.85
N HIS A 59 -6.30 -23.96 15.35
CA HIS A 59 -6.99 -23.91 16.63
C HIS A 59 -8.32 -24.67 16.60
N ASN A 60 -9.08 -24.54 15.51
CA ASN A 60 -10.29 -25.29 15.23
C ASN A 60 -10.29 -25.73 13.75
N SER A 61 -9.99 -27.01 13.52
CA SER A 61 -9.96 -27.57 12.15
C SER A 61 -11.34 -27.68 11.51
N GLU A 62 -12.38 -27.91 12.32
CA GLU A 62 -13.75 -28.16 11.88
C GLU A 62 -14.45 -26.87 11.42
N GLU A 63 -14.19 -25.76 12.10
CA GLU A 63 -14.78 -24.45 11.78
C GLU A 63 -13.67 -23.41 11.58
N PHE A 64 -13.20 -23.28 10.35
CA PHE A 64 -12.11 -22.36 10.03
C PHE A 64 -12.58 -20.92 9.96
N ASN A 65 -12.05 -20.10 10.86
CA ASN A 65 -12.18 -18.66 10.84
C ASN A 65 -10.80 -18.03 10.63
N TYR A 66 -10.57 -17.45 9.46
CA TYR A 66 -9.26 -16.93 9.07
C TYR A 66 -8.70 -15.89 10.06
N GLY A 67 -9.54 -14.96 10.55
CA GLY A 67 -9.10 -13.94 11.49
C GLY A 67 -8.65 -14.51 12.83
N VAL A 68 -9.43 -15.44 13.40
CA VAL A 68 -9.08 -16.11 14.66
C VAL A 68 -7.84 -16.98 14.52
N GLU A 69 -7.75 -17.74 13.43
CA GLU A 69 -6.64 -18.66 13.18
C GLU A 69 -5.33 -17.92 12.94
N THR A 70 -5.33 -16.89 12.10
CA THR A 70 -4.12 -16.07 11.84
C THR A 70 -3.68 -15.29 13.07
N TRP A 71 -4.59 -14.76 13.88
CA TRP A 71 -4.23 -14.13 15.15
C TRP A 71 -3.55 -15.11 16.12
N LYS A 72 -4.10 -16.33 16.26
CA LYS A 72 -3.51 -17.37 17.10
C LYS A 72 -2.17 -17.86 16.54
N ALA A 73 -2.08 -18.04 15.22
CA ALA A 73 -0.87 -18.40 14.53
C ALA A 73 0.23 -17.35 14.72
N TYR A 74 -0.09 -16.06 14.56
CA TYR A 74 0.84 -14.95 14.80
C TYR A 74 1.40 -14.98 16.22
N LYS A 75 0.55 -15.10 17.25
CA LYS A 75 0.99 -15.12 18.66
C LYS A 75 1.96 -16.24 19.00
N ARG A 76 1.90 -17.37 18.28
CA ARG A 76 2.80 -18.52 18.49
C ARG A 76 3.93 -18.61 17.45
N GLY A 77 4.03 -17.66 16.52
CA GLY A 77 5.02 -17.68 15.43
C GLY A 77 4.77 -18.74 14.35
N GLY A 78 3.50 -19.12 14.14
CA GLY A 78 3.08 -20.17 13.20
C GLY A 78 2.42 -19.66 11.92
N LEU A 79 2.79 -18.49 11.41
CA LEU A 79 2.39 -18.03 10.08
C LEU A 79 3.30 -18.62 9.01
N SER A 80 2.84 -18.67 7.76
CA SER A 80 3.68 -19.05 6.62
C SER A 80 4.86 -18.09 6.43
N SER A 81 5.96 -18.59 5.88
CA SER A 81 7.22 -17.85 5.81
C SER A 81 7.12 -16.59 4.94
N ASP A 82 6.34 -16.62 3.87
CA ASP A 82 6.10 -15.46 3.01
C ASP A 82 5.42 -14.31 3.77
N LEU A 83 4.46 -14.61 4.66
CA LEU A 83 3.83 -13.62 5.54
C LEU A 83 4.85 -13.06 6.54
N ILE A 84 5.66 -13.91 7.17
CA ILE A 84 6.67 -13.48 8.14
C ILE A 84 7.70 -12.55 7.48
N GLU A 85 8.12 -12.86 6.26
CA GLU A 85 9.06 -12.03 5.50
C GLU A 85 8.47 -10.66 5.17
N GLU A 86 7.22 -10.59 4.72
CA GLU A 86 6.55 -9.31 4.45
C GLU A 86 6.30 -8.50 5.74
N GLN A 87 5.89 -9.17 6.82
CA GLN A 87 5.71 -8.53 8.13
C GLN A 87 7.02 -7.93 8.65
N LYS A 88 8.15 -8.63 8.48
CA LYS A 88 9.48 -8.10 8.83
C LYS A 88 9.79 -6.84 8.04
N LYS A 89 9.56 -6.84 6.71
CA LYS A 89 9.78 -5.65 5.87
C LYS A 89 8.91 -4.47 6.34
N VAL A 90 7.64 -4.72 6.67
CA VAL A 90 6.73 -3.70 7.22
C VAL A 90 7.21 -3.20 8.58
N GLN A 91 7.61 -4.09 9.48
CA GLN A 91 8.09 -3.77 10.83
C GLN A 91 9.33 -2.87 10.77
N GLU A 92 10.25 -3.14 9.85
CA GLU A 92 11.47 -2.36 9.66
C GLU A 92 11.24 -1.01 8.96
N ALA A 93 10.22 -0.89 8.10
CA ALA A 93 10.00 0.32 7.32
C ALA A 93 9.48 1.50 8.16
N ASP A 94 10.02 2.70 7.93
CA ASP A 94 9.45 3.97 8.40
C ASP A 94 8.35 4.48 7.46
N LEU A 95 8.46 4.12 6.16
CA LEU A 95 7.53 4.51 5.10
C LEU A 95 7.15 3.30 4.23
N LEU A 96 5.85 3.17 3.99
CA LEU A 96 5.25 2.23 3.05
C LEU A 96 4.81 2.99 1.78
N ILE A 97 5.34 2.65 0.61
CA ILE A 97 4.88 3.17 -0.68
C ILE A 97 4.15 2.06 -1.42
N PHE A 98 2.89 2.28 -1.77
CA PHE A 98 2.11 1.37 -2.60
C PHE A 98 2.12 1.88 -4.04
N GLN A 99 2.74 1.15 -4.96
CA GLN A 99 2.80 1.49 -6.39
C GLN A 99 1.94 0.54 -7.23
N PHE A 100 0.90 1.04 -7.88
CA PHE A 100 -0.03 0.20 -8.64
C PHE A 100 -0.85 0.95 -9.70
N PRO A 101 -1.37 0.28 -10.73
CA PRO A 101 -2.44 0.80 -11.55
C PRO A 101 -3.80 0.64 -10.85
N LEU A 102 -4.65 1.66 -10.91
CA LEU A 102 -6.01 1.62 -10.38
C LEU A 102 -6.84 0.59 -11.17
N TYR A 103 -7.26 -0.48 -10.51
CA TYR A 103 -8.11 -1.54 -11.07
C TYR A 103 -9.47 -1.48 -10.38
N TRP A 104 -10.54 -1.30 -11.17
CA TRP A 104 -11.91 -1.28 -10.65
C TRP A 104 -12.07 -0.41 -9.40
N PHE A 105 -11.58 0.83 -9.48
CA PHE A 105 -11.71 1.84 -8.42
C PHE A 105 -10.98 1.44 -7.12
N SER A 106 -10.05 0.51 -7.21
CA SER A 106 -9.24 -0.01 -6.10
C SER A 106 -7.83 -0.40 -6.58
N MET A 107 -7.06 -1.04 -5.71
CA MET A 107 -5.78 -1.66 -6.03
C MET A 107 -5.97 -3.01 -6.77
N PRO A 108 -4.95 -3.51 -7.49
CA PRO A 108 -4.97 -4.84 -8.06
C PRO A 108 -5.19 -5.92 -7.00
N ALA A 109 -5.88 -7.00 -7.37
CA ALA A 109 -6.20 -8.10 -6.45
C ALA A 109 -4.97 -8.68 -5.73
N ILE A 110 -3.80 -8.71 -6.38
CA ILE A 110 -2.55 -9.18 -5.76
C ILE A 110 -2.09 -8.28 -4.61
N MET A 111 -2.27 -6.96 -4.72
CA MET A 111 -1.97 -6.01 -3.65
C MET A 111 -3.02 -6.07 -2.55
N LYS A 112 -4.30 -6.25 -2.91
CA LYS A 112 -5.37 -6.45 -1.92
C LYS A 112 -5.11 -7.72 -1.10
N GLY A 113 -4.74 -8.81 -1.76
CA GLY A 113 -4.35 -10.05 -1.10
C GLY A 113 -3.12 -9.92 -0.21
N TRP A 114 -2.13 -9.10 -0.61
CA TRP A 114 -1.01 -8.75 0.26
C TRP A 114 -1.49 -8.06 1.54
N MET A 115 -2.40 -7.09 1.43
CA MET A 115 -2.97 -6.43 2.61
C MET A 115 -3.76 -7.41 3.49
N ASP A 116 -4.57 -8.29 2.88
CA ASP A 116 -5.41 -9.26 3.59
C ASP A 116 -4.60 -10.31 4.36
N ARG A 117 -3.48 -10.75 3.79
CA ARG A 117 -2.65 -11.81 4.38
C ARG A 117 -1.60 -11.27 5.35
N VAL A 118 -1.02 -10.09 5.08
CA VAL A 118 0.11 -9.56 5.87
C VAL A 118 -0.38 -8.80 7.10
N LEU A 119 -1.47 -8.03 7.00
CA LEU A 119 -1.94 -7.11 8.06
C LEU A 119 -2.87 -7.79 9.08
N VAL A 120 -2.42 -8.93 9.61
CA VAL A 120 -3.20 -9.72 10.58
C VAL A 120 -3.34 -9.03 11.93
N GLN A 121 -4.37 -9.44 12.69
CA GLN A 121 -4.54 -9.03 14.09
C GLN A 121 -3.35 -9.50 14.93
N GLY A 122 -2.94 -8.70 15.91
CA GLY A 122 -1.74 -8.88 16.73
C GLY A 122 -0.48 -8.31 16.08
N PHE A 123 -0.44 -8.22 14.75
CA PHE A 123 0.65 -7.58 14.00
C PHE A 123 0.34 -6.12 13.65
N ALA A 124 -0.71 -5.89 12.87
CA ALA A 124 -1.01 -4.57 12.30
C ALA A 124 -2.05 -3.78 13.13
N HIS A 125 -2.96 -4.50 13.80
CA HIS A 125 -4.00 -3.95 14.65
C HIS A 125 -4.32 -4.94 15.79
N GLU A 126 -5.00 -4.48 16.82
CA GLU A 126 -5.56 -5.30 17.90
C GLU A 126 -6.86 -4.63 18.36
N PHE A 127 -7.79 -5.34 18.99
CA PHE A 127 -8.93 -4.65 19.63
C PHE A 127 -8.62 -4.44 21.13
N PRO A 128 -8.71 -3.20 21.65
CA PRO A 128 -9.29 -2.00 21.04
C PRO A 128 -8.31 -1.10 20.23
N ASN A 129 -7.04 -1.48 20.10
CA ASN A 129 -5.99 -0.69 19.43
C ASN A 129 -6.10 -0.64 17.89
N CYS A 130 -6.98 0.23 17.39
CA CYS A 130 -7.14 0.57 15.98
C CYS A 130 -7.12 2.09 15.74
N TYR A 131 -7.15 2.51 14.48
CA TYR A 131 -7.00 3.91 14.06
C TYR A 131 -5.76 4.53 14.70
N ASP A 132 -5.83 5.72 15.30
CA ASP A 132 -4.68 6.42 15.89
C ASP A 132 -3.91 5.60 16.95
N SER A 133 -4.53 4.56 17.51
CA SER A 133 -3.93 3.64 18.48
C SER A 133 -3.41 2.33 17.89
N GLY A 134 -3.55 2.14 16.57
CA GLY A 134 -3.12 0.94 15.83
C GLY A 134 -1.64 0.60 16.00
N LEU A 135 -1.29 -0.67 15.74
CA LEU A 135 0.03 -1.20 16.07
C LEU A 135 1.14 -0.69 15.14
N LEU A 136 0.79 -0.10 14.00
CA LEU A 136 1.71 0.49 13.02
C LEU A 136 1.78 2.04 13.11
N LYS A 137 1.34 2.64 14.23
CA LYS A 137 1.18 4.10 14.40
C LYS A 137 2.38 5.02 14.20
N ASN A 138 3.59 4.46 14.21
CA ASN A 138 4.83 5.22 14.03
C ASN A 138 5.31 5.22 12.56
N LYS A 139 4.50 4.72 11.63
CA LYS A 139 4.85 4.59 10.20
C LYS A 139 4.09 5.60 9.35
N LEU A 140 4.66 5.89 8.19
CA LEU A 140 4.01 6.63 7.10
C LEU A 140 3.55 5.68 6.01
N ALA A 141 2.47 6.02 5.31
CA ALA A 141 2.07 5.38 4.05
C ALA A 141 1.82 6.40 2.96
N LEU A 142 2.16 6.04 1.72
CA LEU A 142 1.86 6.82 0.51
C LEU A 142 1.32 5.88 -0.58
N PHE A 143 0.19 6.27 -1.16
CA PHE A 143 -0.38 5.59 -2.32
C PHE A 143 0.08 6.34 -3.58
N SER A 144 0.87 5.67 -4.43
CA SER A 144 1.32 6.16 -5.73
C SER A 144 0.66 5.32 -6.81
N PHE A 145 -0.26 5.88 -7.58
CA PHE A 145 -0.99 5.07 -8.56
C PHE A 145 -1.28 5.80 -9.88
N THR A 146 -1.49 4.99 -10.90
CA THR A 146 -1.87 5.46 -12.24
C THR A 146 -3.34 5.14 -12.51
N THR A 147 -4.07 6.01 -13.20
CA THR A 147 -5.46 5.76 -13.61
C THR A 147 -5.60 5.65 -15.12
N GLY A 148 -6.59 4.90 -15.60
CA GLY A 148 -6.99 4.98 -17.01
C GLY A 148 -7.72 6.29 -17.33
N GLY A 149 -8.64 6.71 -16.46
CA GLY A 149 -9.42 7.94 -16.61
C GLY A 149 -8.60 9.22 -16.35
N SER A 150 -9.02 10.32 -16.96
CA SER A 150 -8.38 11.64 -16.80
C SER A 150 -8.69 12.25 -15.43
N ARG A 151 -8.00 13.35 -15.09
CA ARG A 151 -8.24 14.09 -13.85
C ARG A 151 -9.66 14.64 -13.78
N GLU A 152 -10.21 15.07 -14.90
CA GLU A 152 -11.55 15.67 -15.03
C GLU A 152 -12.64 14.64 -14.75
N MET A 153 -12.45 13.38 -15.18
CA MET A 153 -13.38 12.30 -14.87
C MET A 153 -13.51 12.05 -13.37
N TYR A 154 -12.41 12.25 -12.62
CA TYR A 154 -12.35 12.07 -11.17
C TYR A 154 -12.47 13.39 -10.37
N ALA A 155 -12.96 14.46 -11.00
CA ALA A 155 -13.36 15.65 -10.27
C ALA A 155 -14.68 15.40 -9.51
N LYS A 156 -14.99 16.21 -8.50
CA LYS A 156 -16.22 16.07 -7.70
C LYS A 156 -17.52 16.03 -8.52
N GLY A 157 -17.57 16.75 -9.65
CA GLY A 157 -18.67 16.71 -10.62
C GLY A 157 -18.40 15.85 -11.87
N GLY A 158 -17.27 15.15 -11.91
CA GLY A 158 -16.91 14.26 -13.00
C GLY A 158 -17.69 12.95 -12.94
N ILE A 159 -17.74 12.24 -14.07
CA ILE A 159 -18.55 11.01 -14.21
C ILE A 159 -18.12 9.88 -13.25
N SER A 160 -16.87 9.86 -12.81
CA SER A 160 -16.36 8.87 -11.86
C SER A 160 -16.46 9.33 -10.40
N GLY A 161 -16.90 10.56 -10.14
CA GLY A 161 -16.88 11.18 -8.81
C GLY A 161 -15.48 11.58 -8.34
N ASP A 162 -15.40 12.25 -7.19
CA ASP A 162 -14.11 12.71 -6.63
C ASP A 162 -13.16 11.52 -6.41
N ILE A 163 -11.92 11.63 -6.89
CA ILE A 163 -10.85 10.64 -6.67
C ILE A 163 -10.70 10.25 -5.20
N ARG A 164 -11.00 11.18 -4.28
CA ARG A 164 -10.92 10.96 -2.83
C ARG A 164 -11.92 9.92 -2.35
N TYR A 165 -13.07 9.74 -2.99
CA TYR A 165 -14.03 8.70 -2.61
C TYR A 165 -13.42 7.31 -2.70
N LEU A 166 -12.55 7.10 -3.69
CA LEU A 166 -11.86 5.82 -3.94
C LEU A 166 -10.76 5.55 -2.92
N LEU A 167 -10.19 6.63 -2.37
CA LEU A 167 -9.11 6.56 -1.39
C LEU A 167 -9.61 6.19 0.01
N TRP A 168 -10.86 6.45 0.35
CA TRP A 168 -11.42 6.14 1.68
C TRP A 168 -11.16 4.69 2.13
N PRO A 169 -11.59 3.65 1.39
CA PRO A 169 -11.38 2.27 1.84
C PRO A 169 -9.90 1.91 1.97
N MET A 170 -9.02 2.48 1.13
CA MET A 170 -7.59 2.14 1.14
C MET A 170 -6.80 2.88 2.23
N GLN A 171 -6.97 4.20 2.29
CA GLN A 171 -6.23 5.07 3.19
C GLN A 171 -6.81 5.04 4.60
N HIS A 172 -8.13 5.24 4.74
CA HIS A 172 -8.79 5.23 6.05
C HIS A 172 -9.04 3.79 6.52
N GLY A 173 -9.69 2.97 5.69
CA GLY A 173 -10.15 1.63 6.07
C GLY A 173 -9.04 0.60 6.32
N ILE A 174 -7.88 0.74 5.68
CA ILE A 174 -6.76 -0.21 5.83
C ILE A 174 -5.59 0.44 6.56
N MET A 175 -4.98 1.50 6.01
CA MET A 175 -3.74 2.06 6.57
C MET A 175 -3.98 2.81 7.88
N HIS A 176 -4.92 3.75 7.91
CA HIS A 176 -5.25 4.50 9.13
C HIS A 176 -5.80 3.58 10.20
N PHE A 177 -6.63 2.58 9.84
CA PHE A 177 -7.08 1.54 10.78
C PHE A 177 -5.92 0.82 11.50
N CYS A 178 -4.80 0.58 10.82
CA CYS A 178 -3.57 0.02 11.41
C CYS A 178 -2.72 1.06 12.17
N GLY A 179 -3.16 2.32 12.24
CA GLY A 179 -2.49 3.46 12.86
C GLY A 179 -1.55 4.24 11.96
N VAL A 180 -1.32 3.77 10.73
CA VAL A 180 -0.36 4.40 9.83
C VAL A 180 -0.82 5.82 9.49
N LYS A 181 0.09 6.79 9.61
CA LYS A 181 -0.14 8.16 9.17
C LYS A 181 -0.03 8.22 7.64
N VAL A 182 -1.07 8.68 6.96
CA VAL A 182 -1.13 8.62 5.49
C VAL A 182 -0.70 9.96 4.89
N LEU A 183 0.25 9.95 3.97
CA LEU A 183 0.64 11.10 3.15
C LEU A 183 -0.35 11.26 2.00
N ALA A 184 -0.41 12.48 1.42
CA ALA A 184 -1.23 12.73 0.24
C ALA A 184 -0.91 11.74 -0.90
N PRO A 185 -1.90 11.24 -1.66
CA PRO A 185 -1.63 10.31 -2.75
C PRO A 185 -0.79 10.96 -3.84
N HIS A 186 0.03 10.18 -4.54
CA HIS A 186 0.62 10.59 -5.82
C HIS A 186 -0.17 9.93 -6.95
N ILE A 187 -0.75 10.73 -7.84
CA ILE A 187 -1.68 10.23 -8.86
C ILE A 187 -1.23 10.69 -10.25
N CYS A 188 -0.95 9.73 -11.12
CA CYS A 188 -0.68 9.98 -12.53
C CYS A 188 -1.93 9.64 -13.35
N PHE A 189 -2.67 10.66 -13.77
CA PHE A 189 -3.93 10.48 -14.49
C PHE A 189 -3.71 10.20 -15.98
N ALA A 190 -4.41 9.19 -16.51
CA ALA A 190 -4.50 8.86 -17.94
C ALA A 190 -3.13 8.79 -18.67
N PRO A 191 -2.09 8.11 -18.14
CA PRO A 191 -0.76 8.15 -18.73
C PRO A 191 -0.69 7.53 -20.14
N GLU A 192 -1.64 6.67 -20.49
CA GLU A 192 -1.74 6.04 -21.81
C GLU A 192 -2.21 7.03 -22.89
N TYR A 193 -2.94 8.08 -22.48
CA TYR A 193 -3.59 9.05 -23.37
C TYR A 193 -2.87 10.40 -23.44
N VAL A 194 -1.64 10.48 -22.90
CA VAL A 194 -0.81 11.69 -22.95
C VAL A 194 0.50 11.44 -23.69
N SER A 195 1.11 12.55 -24.15
CA SER A 195 2.39 12.53 -24.85
C SER A 195 3.53 11.98 -23.99
N GLU A 196 4.62 11.56 -24.62
CA GLU A 196 5.81 11.10 -23.90
C GLU A 196 6.41 12.18 -23.02
N GLU A 197 6.39 13.44 -23.46
CA GLU A 197 6.82 14.60 -22.67
C GLU A 197 6.02 14.68 -21.38
N LYS A 198 4.69 14.50 -21.45
CA LYS A 198 3.84 14.52 -20.26
C LYS A 198 4.11 13.34 -19.32
N ARG A 199 4.43 12.15 -19.84
CA ARG A 199 4.87 11.01 -19.01
C ARG A 199 6.21 11.30 -18.33
N LYS A 200 7.16 11.95 -19.01
CA LYS A 200 8.44 12.39 -18.42
C LYS A 200 8.22 13.45 -17.33
N GLU A 201 7.29 14.37 -17.53
CA GLU A 201 6.90 15.33 -16.51
C GLU A 201 6.31 14.65 -15.27
N MET A 202 5.44 13.63 -15.44
CA MET A 202 4.92 12.84 -14.31
C MET A 202 6.05 12.20 -13.50
N LEU A 203 7.02 11.57 -14.17
CA LEU A 203 8.19 10.98 -13.51
C LEU A 203 9.05 12.04 -12.79
N THR A 204 9.22 13.21 -13.41
CA THR A 204 9.96 14.33 -12.83
C THR A 204 9.26 14.90 -11.60
N ALA A 205 7.93 15.05 -11.66
CA ALA A 205 7.12 15.50 -10.53
C ALA A 205 7.21 14.52 -9.36
N TRP A 206 7.22 13.21 -9.65
CA TRP A 206 7.40 12.18 -8.63
C TRP A 206 8.78 12.27 -7.97
N ALA A 207 9.86 12.32 -8.76
CA ALA A 207 11.22 12.48 -8.25
C ALA A 207 11.35 13.76 -7.40
N GLN A 208 10.74 14.86 -7.85
CA GLN A 208 10.83 16.13 -7.13
C GLN A 208 10.10 16.08 -5.78
N ARG A 209 8.93 15.45 -5.72
CA ARG A 209 8.21 15.25 -4.46
C ARG A 209 9.03 14.40 -3.48
N LEU A 210 9.63 13.31 -3.96
CA LEU A 210 10.44 12.40 -3.14
C LEU A 210 11.62 13.07 -2.43
N LYS A 211 12.17 14.16 -2.98
CA LYS A 211 13.25 14.95 -2.34
C LYS A 211 12.85 15.60 -1.02
N THR A 212 11.57 15.93 -0.88
CA THR A 212 11.04 16.64 0.30
C THR A 212 10.00 15.84 1.07
N LEU A 213 9.75 14.59 0.66
CA LEU A 213 8.69 13.73 1.21
C LEU A 213 8.71 13.65 2.74
N TRP A 214 9.91 13.59 3.30
CA TRP A 214 10.16 13.47 4.74
C TRP A 214 9.78 14.69 5.59
N LYS A 215 9.42 15.80 4.94
CA LYS A 215 8.95 17.05 5.54
C LYS A 215 7.44 17.26 5.31
N GLU A 216 6.78 16.36 4.59
CA GLU A 216 5.34 16.47 4.34
C GLU A 216 4.56 16.14 5.62
N GLU A 217 3.51 16.93 5.85
CA GLU A 217 2.52 16.61 6.86
C GLU A 217 1.53 15.57 6.31
N PRO A 218 1.18 14.54 7.08
CA PRO A 218 0.11 13.59 6.73
C PRO A 218 -1.23 14.29 6.50
N ILE A 219 -2.07 13.68 5.66
CA ILE A 219 -3.45 14.11 5.53
C ILE A 219 -4.22 13.84 6.82
N ASN A 220 -5.27 14.61 7.06
CA ASN A 220 -6.25 14.25 8.08
C ASN A 220 -7.14 13.13 7.52
N CYS A 221 -6.92 11.87 7.94
CA CYS A 221 -7.72 10.72 7.49
C CYS A 221 -9.13 10.70 8.11
N SER A 222 -9.89 11.79 7.96
CA SER A 222 -11.25 11.94 8.47
C SER A 222 -12.26 12.02 7.32
N PRO A 223 -13.55 11.68 7.54
CA PRO A 223 -14.59 11.80 6.52
C PRO A 223 -14.62 13.16 5.81
N GLU A 224 -14.31 14.26 6.52
CA GLU A 224 -14.23 15.60 5.94
C GLU A 224 -13.20 15.68 4.81
N TRP A 225 -12.01 15.09 5.00
CA TRP A 225 -10.98 15.13 3.96
C TRP A 225 -11.40 14.37 2.71
N TYR A 226 -12.17 13.28 2.83
CA TYR A 226 -12.54 12.43 1.70
C TYR A 226 -13.80 12.89 0.98
N PHE A 227 -14.78 13.43 1.71
CA PHE A 227 -16.14 13.59 1.19
C PHE A 227 -16.59 15.05 1.07
N LYS A 228 -15.84 16.02 1.61
CA LYS A 228 -16.13 17.45 1.45
C LYS A 228 -15.22 18.07 0.39
#